data_AF-A0A934HPJ9-F1
#
_entry.id   AF-A0A934HPJ9-F1
#
_cell.length_a   1.000
_cell.length_b   1.000
_cell.length_c   1.000
_cell.angle_alpha   90.00
_cell.angle_beta   90.00
_cell.angle_gamma   90.00
#
_symmetry.space_group_name_H-M   'P 1'
#
loop_
_entity.id
_entity.type
_entity.pdbx_description
1 polymer ?
#
loop_
_entity_poly.entity_id
_entity_poly.type
_entity_poly.pdbx_seq_one_letter_code
_entity_poly.pdbx_strand_id
1 'polypeptide(L)'
;MREFKEFIVSRWSDEFEKHPIHELLNQADEYLETEVEDTDAEFEDERRRLKNVLGNLREVVAGLDPEFYPKQFLDQIHQHFTPHVLGQLQAYSANPAVAQLRAANDQATAQVADLPLNFHPCGTGARWVDTPIGAM
;
A
#
# COMPACT_ATOMS: atom_id res chain seq x y z
N MET A 1 -26.76 31.22 7.97
CA MET A 1 -27.02 30.66 6.64
C MET A 1 -25.96 29.60 6.43
N ARG A 2 -26.33 28.32 6.40
CA ARG A 2 -25.39 27.22 6.16
C ARG A 2 -25.10 27.23 4.66
N GLU A 3 -23.88 27.61 4.28
CA GLU A 3 -23.39 27.37 2.92
C GLU A 3 -23.42 25.86 2.70
N PHE A 4 -24.36 25.42 1.86
CA PHE A 4 -24.27 24.10 1.27
C PHE A 4 -23.04 24.14 0.38
N LYS A 5 -21.96 23.47 0.80
CA LYS A 5 -21.00 22.93 -0.16
C LYS A 5 -21.82 22.02 -1.07
N GLU A 6 -22.29 22.57 -2.19
CA GLU A 6 -22.48 21.79 -3.40
C GLU A 6 -21.12 21.16 -3.66
N PHE A 7 -20.91 19.97 -3.12
CA PHE A 7 -19.86 19.09 -3.60
C PHE A 7 -20.17 18.98 -5.09
N ILE A 8 -19.34 19.62 -5.92
CA ILE A 8 -19.44 19.46 -7.35
C ILE A 8 -19.20 17.97 -7.58
N VAL A 9 -20.28 17.23 -7.84
CA VAL A 9 -20.21 15.87 -8.38
C VAL A 9 -19.67 16.03 -9.79
N SER A 10 -18.36 16.19 -9.88
CA SER A 10 -17.64 16.31 -11.13
C SER A 10 -17.48 14.90 -11.72
N ARG A 11 -17.39 14.80 -13.05
CA ARG A 11 -17.08 13.52 -13.72
C ARG A 11 -15.83 12.86 -13.10
N TRP A 12 -14.85 13.66 -12.70
CA TRP A 12 -13.60 13.18 -12.12
C TRP A 12 -13.77 12.67 -10.69
N SER A 13 -14.64 13.30 -9.89
CA SER A 13 -14.99 12.83 -8.55
C SER A 13 -15.68 11.46 -8.63
N ASP A 14 -16.63 11.30 -9.56
CA ASP A 14 -17.30 10.01 -9.81
C ASP A 14 -16.33 8.92 -10.29
N GLU A 15 -15.38 9.26 -11.16
CA GLU A 15 -14.38 8.31 -11.67
C GLU A 15 -13.38 7.90 -10.58
N PHE A 16 -13.00 8.82 -9.69
CA PHE A 16 -12.13 8.55 -8.55
C PHE A 16 -12.80 7.64 -7.53
N GLU A 17 -14.06 7.90 -7.16
CA GLU A 17 -14.81 7.08 -6.21
C GLU A 17 -15.03 5.64 -6.74
N LYS A 18 -15.18 5.48 -8.05
CA LYS A 18 -15.34 4.17 -8.72
C LYS A 18 -14.03 3.49 -9.06
N HIS A 19 -12.88 4.11 -8.79
CA HIS A 19 -11.60 3.52 -9.14
C HIS A 19 -11.35 2.23 -8.32
N PRO A 20 -10.90 1.13 -8.94
CA PRO A 20 -10.74 -0.17 -8.27
C PRO A 20 -9.66 -0.20 -7.18
N ILE A 21 -8.88 0.87 -7.01
CA ILE A 21 -7.90 0.98 -5.93
C ILE A 21 -8.54 0.87 -4.55
N HIS A 22 -9.76 1.39 -4.37
CA HIS A 22 -10.46 1.35 -3.08
C HIS A 22 -10.78 -0.09 -2.69
N GLU A 23 -11.27 -0.86 -3.65
CA GLU A 23 -11.59 -2.27 -3.49
C GLU A 23 -10.33 -3.10 -3.25
N LEU A 24 -9.25 -2.85 -4.01
CA LEU A 24 -7.96 -3.50 -3.81
C LEU A 24 -7.45 -3.31 -2.37
N LEU A 25 -7.52 -2.08 -1.84
CA LEU A 25 -7.05 -1.77 -0.50
C LEU A 25 -7.90 -2.46 0.59
N ASN A 26 -9.20 -2.61 0.36
CA ASN A 26 -10.10 -3.32 1.27
C ASN A 26 -9.78 -4.82 1.28
N GLN A 27 -9.68 -5.45 0.11
CA GLN A 27 -9.35 -6.88 0.00
C GLN A 27 -7.98 -7.20 0.60
N ALA A 28 -6.98 -6.32 0.40
CA ALA A 28 -5.66 -6.51 0.99
C ALA A 28 -5.69 -6.49 2.53
N ASP A 29 -6.52 -5.61 3.12
CA ASP A 29 -6.71 -5.54 4.57
C ASP A 29 -7.43 -6.79 5.08
N GLU A 30 -8.52 -7.21 4.41
CA GLU A 30 -9.24 -8.44 4.73
C GLU A 30 -8.34 -9.68 4.75
N TYR A 31 -7.48 -9.83 3.73
CA TYR A 31 -6.52 -10.94 3.69
C TYR A 31 -5.49 -10.87 4.79
N LEU A 32 -4.98 -9.66 5.11
CA LEU A 32 -4.04 -9.47 6.21
C LEU A 32 -4.67 -9.75 7.57
N GLU A 33 -5.98 -9.57 7.73
CA GLU A 33 -6.71 -9.81 8.97
C GLU A 33 -6.97 -11.29 9.26
N THR A 34 -6.60 -12.20 8.34
CA THR A 34 -6.64 -13.66 8.57
C THR A 34 -6.04 -14.02 9.93
N GLU A 35 -6.81 -14.74 10.75
CA GLU A 35 -6.38 -15.23 12.06
C GLU A 35 -5.39 -16.39 11.88
N VAL A 36 -4.26 -16.30 12.56
CA VAL A 36 -3.19 -17.30 12.52
C VAL A 36 -2.71 -17.55 13.94
N GLU A 37 -2.74 -18.81 14.35
CA GLU A 37 -2.26 -19.24 15.65
C GLU A 37 -0.74 -19.56 15.59
N ASP A 38 -0.08 -19.53 16.75
CA ASP A 38 1.33 -19.91 16.91
C ASP A 38 2.31 -19.19 15.97
N THR A 39 2.13 -17.88 15.79
CA THR A 39 3.03 -17.04 15.00
C THR A 39 4.35 -16.76 15.73
N ASP A 40 5.43 -16.58 14.96
CA ASP A 40 6.71 -16.13 15.48
C ASP A 40 6.89 -14.61 15.28
N ALA A 41 7.97 -14.06 15.86
CA ALA A 41 8.25 -12.63 15.78
C ALA A 41 8.45 -12.13 14.35
N GLU A 42 9.03 -12.97 13.48
CA GLU A 42 9.29 -12.60 12.11
C GLU A 42 7.98 -12.48 11.31
N PHE A 43 7.08 -13.44 11.50
CA PHE A 43 5.75 -13.41 10.91
C PHE A 43 5.01 -12.12 11.27
N GLU A 44 4.98 -11.77 12.55
CA GLU A 44 4.30 -10.56 13.02
C GLU A 44 4.96 -9.28 12.50
N ASP A 45 6.29 -9.26 12.39
CA ASP A 45 7.02 -8.12 11.83
C ASP A 45 6.70 -7.90 10.35
N GLU A 46 6.68 -8.96 9.54
CA GLU A 46 6.32 -8.87 8.12
C GLU A 46 4.85 -8.46 7.94
N ARG A 47 3.94 -9.03 8.73
CA ARG A 47 2.52 -8.66 8.72
C ARG A 47 2.33 -7.17 9.07
N ARG A 48 2.98 -6.70 10.14
CA ARG A 48 2.95 -5.30 10.57
C ARG A 48 3.51 -4.36 9.51
N ARG A 49 4.64 -4.71 8.88
CA ARG A 49 5.25 -3.91 7.82
C ARG A 49 4.31 -3.74 6.63
N LEU A 50 3.66 -4.82 6.21
CA LEU A 50 2.75 -4.79 5.07
C LEU A 50 1.49 -3.96 5.39
N LYS A 51 0.95 -4.10 6.61
CA LYS A 51 -0.15 -3.26 7.10
C LYS A 51 0.19 -1.77 7.06
N ASN A 52 1.41 -1.39 7.45
CA ASN A 52 1.85 0.00 7.38
C ASN A 52 1.94 0.51 5.92
N VAL A 53 2.45 -0.30 5.00
CA VAL A 53 2.54 0.09 3.58
C VAL A 53 1.15 0.32 2.99
N LEU A 54 0.21 -0.60 3.22
CA LEU A 54 -1.17 -0.48 2.75
C LEU A 54 -1.91 0.69 3.42
N GLY A 55 -1.67 0.91 4.72
CA GLY A 55 -2.20 2.07 5.45
C GLY A 55 -1.74 3.39 4.85
N ASN A 56 -0.45 3.54 4.60
CA ASN A 56 0.08 4.75 3.96
C ASN A 56 -0.46 4.94 2.54
N LEU A 57 -0.59 3.87 1.75
CA LEU A 57 -1.19 3.95 0.42
C LEU A 57 -2.66 4.40 0.50
N ARG A 58 -3.42 3.91 1.48
CA ARG A 58 -4.80 4.34 1.74
C ARG A 58 -4.87 5.81 2.11
N GLU A 59 -3.96 6.30 2.96
CA GLU A 59 -3.86 7.73 3.30
C GLU A 59 -3.53 8.59 2.09
N VAL A 60 -2.60 8.16 1.24
CA VAL A 60 -2.26 8.85 -0.01
C VAL A 60 -3.49 8.95 -0.91
N VAL A 61 -4.19 7.83 -1.15
CA VAL A 61 -5.40 7.80 -1.98
C VAL A 61 -6.48 8.70 -1.39
N ALA A 62 -6.73 8.64 -0.08
CA ALA A 62 -7.72 9.48 0.60
C ALA A 62 -7.36 10.98 0.59
N GLY A 63 -6.08 11.32 0.47
CA GLY A 63 -5.59 12.69 0.36
C GLY A 63 -5.59 13.27 -1.06
N LEU A 64 -5.90 12.47 -2.09
CA LEU A 64 -6.00 12.97 -3.46
C LEU A 64 -7.24 13.85 -3.62
N ASP A 65 -7.06 14.98 -4.30
CA ASP A 65 -8.18 15.84 -4.68
C ASP A 65 -8.99 15.16 -5.80
N PRO A 66 -10.28 14.82 -5.58
CA PRO A 66 -11.12 14.21 -6.61
C PRO A 66 -11.33 15.11 -7.84
N GLU A 67 -11.19 16.44 -7.71
CA GLU A 67 -11.19 17.37 -8.83
C GLU A 67 -9.87 17.37 -9.63
N PHE A 68 -8.85 16.66 -9.14
CA PHE A 68 -7.59 16.42 -9.85
C PHE A 68 -7.27 14.93 -9.91
N TYR A 69 -8.26 14.12 -10.29
CA TYR A 69 -8.16 12.66 -10.34
C TYR A 69 -6.94 12.17 -11.17
N PRO A 70 -5.89 11.63 -10.52
CA PRO A 70 -4.67 11.22 -11.21
C PRO A 70 -4.83 9.77 -11.71
N LYS A 71 -5.74 9.56 -12.66
CA LYS A 71 -6.15 8.22 -13.12
C LYS A 71 -4.98 7.30 -13.45
N GLN A 72 -4.03 7.77 -14.26
CA GLN A 72 -2.91 6.94 -14.72
C GLN A 72 -2.02 6.46 -13.56
N PHE A 73 -1.82 7.29 -12.55
CA PHE A 73 -1.06 6.93 -11.35
C PHE A 73 -1.77 5.82 -10.56
N LEU A 74 -3.09 5.96 -10.36
CA LEU A 74 -3.88 4.96 -9.65
C LEU A 74 -4.02 3.66 -10.46
N ASP A 75 -4.13 3.74 -11.78
CA ASP A 75 -4.12 2.59 -12.69
C ASP A 75 -2.79 1.82 -12.56
N GLN A 76 -1.64 2.51 -12.54
CA GLN A 76 -0.31 1.89 -12.41
C GLN A 76 -0.17 1.15 -11.08
N ILE A 77 -0.55 1.79 -9.98
CA ILE A 77 -0.54 1.16 -8.66
C ILE A 77 -1.44 -0.08 -8.68
N HIS A 78 -2.67 0.04 -9.17
CA HIS A 78 -3.61 -1.07 -9.22
C HIS A 78 -3.10 -2.24 -10.09
N GLN A 79 -2.51 -1.95 -11.25
CA GLN A 79 -1.94 -2.96 -12.15
C GLN A 79 -0.78 -3.72 -11.53
N HIS A 80 0.07 -3.06 -10.73
CA HIS A 80 1.17 -3.71 -10.04
C HIS A 80 0.71 -4.46 -8.79
N PHE A 81 -0.07 -3.81 -7.92
CA PHE A 81 -0.47 -4.38 -6.64
C PHE A 81 -1.37 -5.61 -6.81
N THR A 82 -2.26 -5.64 -7.80
CA THR A 82 -3.22 -6.75 -7.99
C THR A 82 -2.52 -8.11 -8.13
N PRO A 83 -1.65 -8.36 -9.13
CA PRO A 83 -1.02 -9.68 -9.27
C PRO A 83 0.08 -9.92 -8.23
N HIS A 84 0.80 -8.89 -7.79
CA HIS A 84 2.05 -9.06 -7.03
C HIS A 84 1.88 -8.99 -5.53
N VAL A 85 1.03 -8.09 -5.02
CA VAL A 85 0.80 -7.92 -3.58
C VAL A 85 -0.47 -8.65 -3.18
N LEU A 86 -1.58 -8.33 -3.84
CA LEU A 86 -2.88 -8.93 -3.52
C LEU A 86 -2.89 -10.44 -3.84
N GLY A 87 -2.25 -10.87 -4.92
CA GLY A 87 -2.06 -12.29 -5.23
C GLY A 87 -1.31 -13.07 -4.14
N GLN A 88 -0.29 -12.47 -3.52
CA GLN A 88 0.43 -13.09 -2.40
C GLN A 88 -0.41 -13.09 -1.11
N LEU A 89 -1.15 -12.01 -0.85
CA LEU A 89 -2.07 -11.91 0.28
C LEU A 89 -3.24 -12.91 0.17
N GLN A 90 -3.75 -13.13 -1.03
CA GLN A 90 -4.76 -14.15 -1.29
C GLN A 90 -4.21 -15.56 -1.03
N ALA A 91 -2.98 -15.83 -1.45
CA ALA A 91 -2.31 -17.10 -1.15
C ALA A 91 -2.07 -17.27 0.36
N TYR A 92 -1.73 -16.18 1.04
CA TYR A 92 -1.58 -16.11 2.49
C TYR A 92 -2.88 -16.40 3.23
N SER A 93 -3.99 -15.79 2.85
CA SER A 93 -5.28 -16.02 3.53
C SER A 93 -5.75 -17.47 3.38
N ALA A 94 -5.37 -18.16 2.30
CA ALA A 94 -5.66 -19.57 2.08
C ALA A 94 -4.71 -20.53 2.81
N ASN A 95 -3.42 -20.19 2.93
CA ASN A 95 -2.40 -20.99 3.59
C ASN A 95 -1.34 -20.07 4.21
N PRO A 96 -1.51 -19.65 5.47
CA PRO A 96 -0.69 -18.62 6.07
C PRO A 96 0.78 -19.03 6.21
N ALA A 97 1.64 -18.49 5.34
CA ALA A 97 3.07 -18.69 5.40
C ALA A 97 3.81 -17.35 5.34
N VAL A 98 4.81 -17.17 6.22
CA VAL A 98 5.63 -15.95 6.27
C VAL A 98 6.31 -15.63 4.93
N ALA A 99 6.57 -16.65 4.09
CA ALA A 99 7.13 -16.48 2.76
C ALA A 99 6.25 -15.62 1.84
N GLN A 100 4.92 -15.72 1.96
CA GLN A 100 4.00 -14.89 1.16
C GLN A 100 3.98 -13.44 1.68
N LEU A 101 4.05 -13.24 3.00
CA LEU A 101 4.15 -11.89 3.59
C LEU A 101 5.45 -11.19 3.18
N ARG A 102 6.58 -11.89 3.25
CA ARG A 102 7.88 -11.37 2.75
C ARG A 102 7.81 -11.01 1.27
N ALA A 103 7.30 -11.92 0.44
CA ALA A 103 7.16 -11.67 -1.00
C ALA A 103 6.26 -10.45 -1.28
N ALA A 104 5.13 -10.33 -0.59
CA ALA A 104 4.24 -9.19 -0.72
C ALA A 104 4.92 -7.87 -0.28
N ASN A 105 5.68 -7.88 0.82
CA ASN A 105 6.45 -6.73 1.27
C ASN A 105 7.53 -6.32 0.27
N ASP A 106 8.25 -7.27 -0.31
CA ASP A 106 9.28 -6.99 -1.33
C ASP A 106 8.66 -6.35 -2.57
N GLN A 107 7.53 -6.88 -3.04
CA GLN A 107 6.80 -6.33 -4.20
C GLN A 107 6.21 -4.94 -3.92
N ALA A 108 5.66 -4.73 -2.73
CA ALA A 108 5.11 -3.44 -2.33
C ALA A 108 6.22 -2.40 -2.15
N THR A 109 7.36 -2.78 -1.56
CA THR A 109 8.51 -1.89 -1.38
C THR A 109 9.14 -1.50 -2.72
N ALA A 110 9.29 -2.46 -3.65
CA ALA A 110 9.82 -2.19 -4.98
C ALA A 110 8.97 -1.15 -5.73
N GLN A 111 7.64 -1.27 -5.67
CA GLN A 111 6.74 -0.30 -6.31
C GLN A 111 6.80 1.08 -5.65
N VAL A 112 6.90 1.12 -4.32
CA VAL A 112 6.94 2.37 -3.56
C VAL A 112 8.23 3.17 -3.82
N ALA A 113 9.36 2.50 -4.09
CA ALA A 113 10.61 3.16 -4.46
C ALA A 113 10.51 3.96 -5.77
N ASP A 114 9.61 3.56 -6.67
CA ASP A 114 9.36 4.23 -7.95
C ASP A 114 8.29 5.33 -7.87
N LEU A 115 7.57 5.46 -6.74
CA LEU A 115 6.63 6.54 -6.53
C LEU A 115 7.38 7.78 -6.00
N PRO A 116 7.06 9.01 -6.47
CA PRO A 116 7.63 10.25 -5.95
C PRO A 116 7.03 10.62 -4.58
N LEU A 117 7.01 9.66 -3.66
CA LEU A 117 6.45 9.79 -2.32
C LEU A 117 7.58 9.51 -1.34
N ASN A 118 7.84 10.49 -0.47
CA ASN A 118 8.84 10.38 0.59
C ASN A 118 8.35 9.42 1.67
N PHE A 119 8.31 8.13 1.36
CA PHE A 119 7.98 7.08 2.31
C PHE A 119 9.17 6.90 3.25
N HIS A 120 9.06 7.45 4.45
CA HIS A 120 9.93 7.02 5.54
C HIS A 120 9.48 5.61 5.94
N PRO A 121 10.34 4.58 5.87
CA PRO A 121 9.99 3.27 6.40
C PRO A 121 9.75 3.42 7.91
N CYS A 122 8.49 3.30 8.33
CA CYS A 122 8.15 3.28 9.74
C CYS A 122 8.61 1.95 10.33
N GLY A 123 9.80 1.98 10.92
CA GLY A 123 10.31 0.93 11.77
C GLY A 123 11.52 0.17 11.22
N THR A 124 12.65 0.85 11.00
CA THR A 124 13.94 0.23 11.36
C THR A 124 14.93 1.33 11.68
N GLY A 125 15.52 1.27 12.88
CA GLY A 125 16.79 1.94 13.19
C GLY A 125 17.96 1.34 12.39
N ALA A 126 17.80 1.10 11.09
CA ALA A 126 18.88 0.77 10.19
C ALA A 126 19.50 2.07 9.70
N ARG A 127 20.36 2.59 10.57
CA ARG A 127 21.39 3.56 10.27
C ARG A 127 22.20 3.00 9.10
N TRP A 128 21.94 3.46 7.87
CA TRP A 128 22.91 3.30 6.79
C TRP A 128 24.07 4.24 7.11
N VAL A 129 25.00 3.68 7.87
CA VAL A 129 26.30 4.26 8.16
C VAL A 129 27.12 4.23 6.88
N ASP A 130 27.55 5.42 6.51
CA ASP A 130 28.79 5.77 5.81
C ASP A 130 28.89 5.52 4.30
N THR A 131 28.91 6.66 3.60
CA THR A 131 30.04 7.14 2.79
C THR A 131 30.72 6.11 1.87
N PRO A 132 30.73 6.32 0.54
CA PRO A 132 31.53 5.49 -0.34
C PRO A 132 33.02 5.60 0.05
N ILE A 133 33.58 4.47 0.49
CA ILE A 133 35.03 4.27 0.55
C ILE A 133 35.53 4.28 -0.90
N GLY A 134 36.28 5.33 -1.25
CA GLY A 134 37.16 5.32 -2.41
C GLY A 134 36.80 6.30 -3.53
N ALA A 135 37.14 7.58 -3.33
CA ALA A 135 37.55 8.45 -4.43
C ALA A 135 38.62 9.43 -3.91
N MET A 136 39.88 9.04 -4.12
CA MET A 136 41.15 9.79 -4.03
C MET A 136 41.74 10.06 -2.64
#